data_AF-A0A6L7QGL7-F1
#
_entry.id   AF-A0A6L7QGL7-F1
#
_cell.length_a   1.000
_cell.length_b   1.000
_cell.length_c   1.000
_cell.angle_alpha   90.00
_cell.angle_beta   90.00
_cell.angle_gamma   90.00
#
_symmetry.space_group_name_H-M   'P 1'
#
loop_
_entity.id
_entity.type
_entity.pdbx_description
1 polymer ?
#
loop_
_entity_poly.entity_id
_entity_poly.type
_entity_poly.pdbx_seq_one_letter_code
_entity_poly.pdbx_strand_id
1 'polypeptide(L)'
;MKLTTEQIAEFNTRGVIIAREALTHDDLQPVIDELSAWIDVRARTLHDEGEIANLHEDAPFATRYGLLFKQCPEIGHGMDIMHYRGRAMFEFLRNENLLDLLESLLGSELLCNPIQHLRAKPPQAYENSEGH
;
A
#
# COMPACT_ATOMS: atom_id res chain seq x y z
N MET A 1 -13.41 13.49 -5.50
CA MET A 1 -14.54 13.02 -6.37
C MET A 1 -15.69 12.57 -5.48
N LYS A 2 -16.93 13.00 -5.74
CA LYS A 2 -18.12 12.50 -5.01
C LYS A 2 -18.80 11.35 -5.74
N LEU A 3 -19.38 10.42 -5.00
CA LEU A 3 -20.14 9.32 -5.56
C LEU A 3 -21.46 9.81 -6.17
N THR A 4 -21.91 9.17 -7.24
CA THR A 4 -23.25 9.42 -7.80
C THR A 4 -24.32 8.76 -6.93
N THR A 5 -25.57 9.19 -7.12
CA THR A 5 -26.73 8.59 -6.43
C THR A 5 -26.86 7.10 -6.73
N GLU A 6 -26.55 6.67 -7.95
CA GLU A 6 -26.57 5.27 -8.36
C GLU A 6 -25.49 4.46 -7.64
N GLN A 7 -24.28 5.00 -7.50
CA GLN A 7 -23.20 4.34 -6.76
C GLN A 7 -23.54 4.22 -5.27
N ILE A 8 -24.15 5.25 -4.67
CA ILE A 8 -24.61 5.21 -3.27
C ILE A 8 -25.71 4.15 -3.11
N ALA A 9 -26.66 4.07 -4.04
CA ALA A 9 -27.71 3.05 -4.02
C ALA A 9 -27.12 1.63 -4.19
N GLU A 10 -26.12 1.46 -5.04
CA GLU A 10 -25.38 0.20 -5.19
C GLU A 10 -24.70 -0.21 -3.88
N PHE A 11 -24.00 0.73 -3.22
CA PHE A 11 -23.38 0.50 -1.93
C PHE A 11 -24.39 0.03 -0.88
N ASN A 12 -25.51 0.75 -0.75
CA ASN A 12 -26.57 0.40 0.20
C ASN A 12 -27.22 -0.95 -0.09
N THR A 13 -27.20 -1.41 -1.35
CA THR A 13 -27.76 -2.70 -1.75
C THR A 13 -26.79 -3.86 -1.56
N ARG A 14 -25.51 -3.66 -1.93
CA ARG A 14 -24.50 -4.72 -2.02
C ARG A 14 -23.54 -4.75 -0.84
N GLY A 15 -23.48 -3.68 -0.05
CA GLY A 15 -22.48 -3.45 0.98
C GLY A 15 -21.08 -3.12 0.45
N VAL A 16 -20.92 -2.96 -0.88
CA VAL A 16 -19.63 -2.69 -1.52
C VAL A 16 -19.83 -1.97 -2.86
N ILE A 17 -18.86 -1.13 -3.25
CA ILE A 17 -18.80 -0.47 -4.55
C ILE A 17 -17.39 -0.50 -5.13
N ILE A 18 -17.30 -0.32 -6.44
CA ILE A 18 -16.04 -0.05 -7.14
C ILE A 18 -16.05 1.40 -7.58
N ALA A 19 -15.31 2.25 -6.87
CA ALA A 19 -15.10 3.64 -7.25
C ALA A 19 -13.89 3.75 -8.19
N ARG A 20 -14.14 3.66 -9.50
CA ARG A 20 -13.09 3.80 -10.53
C ARG A 20 -12.63 5.25 -10.59
N GLU A 21 -11.33 5.46 -10.78
CA GLU A 21 -10.72 6.80 -10.92
C GLU A 21 -10.91 7.70 -9.68
N ALA A 22 -11.23 7.12 -8.52
CA ALA A 22 -11.36 7.87 -7.28
C ALA A 22 -10.03 8.44 -6.77
N LEU A 23 -8.93 7.83 -7.16
CA LEU A 23 -7.57 8.28 -6.89
C LEU A 23 -6.78 8.31 -8.19
N THR A 24 -5.92 9.30 -8.31
CA THR A 24 -4.95 9.47 -9.38
C THR A 24 -3.63 8.82 -9.01
N HIS A 25 -2.70 8.75 -9.96
CA HIS A 25 -1.35 8.29 -9.69
C HIS A 25 -0.64 9.19 -8.67
N ASP A 26 -0.81 10.51 -8.80
CA ASP A 26 -0.18 11.51 -7.94
C ASP A 26 -0.65 11.44 -6.48
N ASP A 27 -1.89 10.98 -6.25
CA ASP A 27 -2.41 10.76 -4.89
C ASP A 27 -1.62 9.68 -4.14
N LEU A 28 -1.07 8.68 -4.86
CA LEU A 28 -0.34 7.55 -4.29
C LEU A 28 1.18 7.71 -4.36
N GLN A 29 1.69 8.57 -5.25
CA GLN A 29 3.12 8.69 -5.50
C GLN A 29 3.94 9.01 -4.23
N PRO A 30 3.52 9.91 -3.32
CA PRO A 30 4.26 10.16 -2.08
C PRO A 30 4.40 8.91 -1.20
N VAL A 31 3.37 8.06 -1.14
CA VAL A 31 3.41 6.80 -0.39
C VAL A 31 4.36 5.80 -1.08
N ILE A 32 4.31 5.75 -2.41
CA ILE A 32 5.22 4.92 -3.21
C ILE A 32 6.69 5.33 -2.99
N ASP A 33 6.99 6.62 -2.98
CA ASP A 33 8.35 7.14 -2.78
C ASP A 33 8.86 6.83 -1.36
N GLU A 34 8.01 7.05 -0.36
CA GLU A 34 8.32 6.75 1.04
C GLU A 34 8.62 5.25 1.26
N LEU A 35 7.78 4.37 0.71
CA LEU A 35 7.99 2.93 0.78
C LEU A 35 9.18 2.48 -0.05
N SER A 36 9.44 3.10 -1.20
CA SER A 36 10.61 2.80 -2.03
C SER A 36 11.90 3.09 -1.28
N ALA A 37 11.96 4.22 -0.57
CA ALA A 37 13.12 4.57 0.27
C ALA A 37 13.30 3.59 1.43
N TRP A 38 12.20 3.21 2.10
CA TRP A 38 12.25 2.21 3.17
C TRP A 38 12.76 0.85 2.67
N ILE A 39 12.21 0.38 1.54
CA ILE A 39 12.62 -0.87 0.89
C ILE A 39 14.10 -0.81 0.50
N ASP A 40 14.57 0.32 -0.02
CA ASP A 40 15.96 0.49 -0.43
C ASP A 40 16.93 0.31 0.76
N VAL A 41 16.63 0.97 1.89
CA VAL A 41 17.44 0.83 3.11
C VAL A 41 17.44 -0.63 3.58
N ARG A 42 16.28 -1.27 3.65
CA ARG A 42 16.18 -2.67 4.08
C ARG A 42 16.91 -3.63 3.15
N ALA A 43 16.82 -3.42 1.83
CA ALA A 43 17.51 -4.22 0.83
C ALA A 43 19.02 -4.11 0.95
N ARG A 44 19.56 -2.90 1.16
CA ARG A 44 20.99 -2.68 1.39
C ARG A 44 21.48 -3.35 2.66
N THR A 45 20.73 -3.25 3.76
CA THR A 45 21.07 -3.96 5.01
C THR A 45 21.16 -5.47 4.80
N LEU A 46 20.15 -6.08 4.17
CA LEU A 46 20.15 -7.52 3.90
C LEU A 46 21.24 -7.94 2.90
N HIS A 47 21.59 -7.07 1.95
CA HIS A 47 22.70 -7.31 1.04
C HIS A 47 24.06 -7.28 1.76
N ASP A 48 24.28 -6.30 2.65
CA ASP A 48 25.50 -6.21 3.46
C ASP A 48 25.65 -7.41 4.42
N GLU A 49 24.52 -7.98 4.86
CA GLU A 49 24.45 -9.23 5.64
C GLU A 49 24.65 -10.50 4.79
N GLY A 50 24.63 -10.40 3.47
CA GLY A 50 24.78 -11.52 2.53
C GLY A 50 23.50 -12.32 2.24
N GLU A 51 22.34 -11.85 2.70
CA GLU A 51 21.02 -12.48 2.53
C GLU A 51 20.37 -12.17 1.16
N ILE A 52 20.76 -11.06 0.53
CA ILE A 52 20.32 -10.66 -0.81
C ILE A 52 21.54 -10.47 -1.71
N ALA A 53 21.51 -11.07 -2.90
CA ALA A 53 22.62 -10.95 -3.86
C ALA A 53 22.40 -9.82 -4.89
N ASN A 54 21.15 -9.51 -5.24
CA ASN A 54 20.81 -8.49 -6.22
C ASN A 54 19.81 -7.46 -5.65
N LEU A 55 20.21 -6.19 -5.62
CA LEU A 55 19.41 -5.07 -5.09
C LEU A 55 18.27 -4.61 -6.03
N HIS A 56 18.32 -5.01 -7.30
CA HIS A 56 17.34 -4.65 -8.33
C HIS A 56 17.06 -3.14 -8.38
N GLU A 57 18.10 -2.30 -8.30
CA GLU A 57 17.97 -0.83 -8.22
C GLU A 57 17.23 -0.22 -9.43
N ASP A 58 17.39 -0.82 -10.61
CA ASP A 58 16.72 -0.39 -11.84
C ASP A 58 15.27 -0.91 -11.97
N ALA A 59 14.81 -1.78 -11.06
CA ALA A 59 13.47 -2.35 -11.14
C ALA A 59 12.40 -1.35 -10.64
N PRO A 60 11.27 -1.21 -11.34
CA PRO A 60 10.15 -0.38 -10.88
C PRO A 60 9.59 -0.82 -9.52
N PHE A 61 9.04 0.11 -8.75
CA PHE A 61 8.40 -0.14 -7.43
C PHE A 61 7.45 -1.35 -7.45
N ALA A 62 6.57 -1.42 -8.46
CA ALA A 62 5.57 -2.47 -8.62
C ALA A 62 6.17 -3.90 -8.70
N THR A 63 7.43 -4.02 -9.10
CA THR A 63 8.12 -5.31 -9.27
C THR A 63 9.30 -5.52 -8.31
N ARG A 64 9.97 -4.44 -7.88
CA ARG A 64 11.23 -4.50 -7.13
C ARG A 64 11.05 -5.24 -5.80
N TYR A 65 10.00 -4.94 -5.05
CA TYR A 65 9.71 -5.64 -3.79
C TYR A 65 9.60 -7.15 -4.00
N GLY A 66 8.87 -7.60 -5.04
CA GLY A 66 8.71 -9.02 -5.33
C GLY A 66 10.02 -9.72 -5.69
N LEU A 67 10.89 -9.05 -6.44
CA LEU A 67 12.22 -9.57 -6.79
C LEU A 67 13.14 -9.70 -5.57
N LEU A 68 13.09 -8.73 -4.64
CA LEU A 68 13.80 -8.79 -3.37
C LEU A 68 13.22 -9.90 -2.47
N PHE A 69 11.90 -9.98 -2.35
CA PHE A 69 11.19 -10.97 -1.54
C PHE A 69 11.50 -12.40 -1.99
N LYS A 70 11.62 -12.63 -3.30
CA LYS A 70 12.03 -13.92 -3.87
C LYS A 70 13.41 -14.38 -3.39
N GLN A 71 14.32 -13.44 -3.09
CA GLN A 71 15.65 -13.76 -2.54
C GLN A 71 15.59 -13.93 -1.03
N CYS A 72 14.90 -13.04 -0.33
CA CYS A 72 14.81 -13.03 1.13
C CYS A 72 13.43 -12.53 1.59
N PRO A 73 12.54 -13.40 2.12
CA PRO A 73 11.22 -13.00 2.64
C PRO A 73 11.27 -11.95 3.76
N GLU A 74 12.39 -11.88 4.49
CA GLU A 74 12.62 -10.91 5.57
C GLU A 74 12.70 -9.45 5.09
N ILE A 75 12.70 -9.20 3.77
CA ILE A 75 12.56 -7.85 3.20
C ILE A 75 11.28 -7.16 3.66
N GLY A 76 10.20 -7.92 3.89
CA GLY A 76 8.90 -7.38 4.33
C GLY A 76 8.79 -7.17 5.84
N HIS A 77 9.75 -7.67 6.62
CA HIS A 77 9.67 -7.61 8.08
C HIS A 77 9.73 -6.15 8.56
N GLY A 78 8.72 -5.74 9.34
CA GLY A 78 8.63 -4.38 9.88
C GLY A 78 8.03 -3.33 8.92
N MET A 79 7.53 -3.71 7.75
CA MET A 79 6.89 -2.77 6.81
C MET A 79 5.43 -2.44 7.16
N ASP A 80 4.79 -3.24 8.01
CA ASP A 80 3.41 -3.00 8.47
C ASP A 80 3.32 -1.76 9.38
N ILE A 81 2.15 -1.08 9.42
CA ILE A 81 1.96 0.17 10.16
C ILE A 81 2.28 0.06 11.65
N MET A 82 2.18 -1.15 12.21
CA MET A 82 2.51 -1.39 13.62
C MET A 82 3.99 -1.10 13.91
N HIS A 83 4.84 -1.20 12.89
CA HIS A 83 6.28 -1.01 12.95
C HIS A 83 6.73 0.24 12.19
N TYR A 84 6.09 0.55 11.06
CA TYR A 84 6.45 1.66 10.19
C TYR A 84 5.33 2.71 10.10
N ARG A 85 5.59 3.93 10.58
CA ARG A 85 4.62 5.03 10.68
C ARG A 85 5.09 6.25 9.90
N GLY A 86 5.37 6.03 8.61
CA GLY A 86 5.81 7.06 7.67
C GLY A 86 4.78 8.19 7.49
N ARG A 87 5.29 9.39 7.21
CA ARG A 87 4.50 10.62 7.12
C ARG A 87 3.58 10.58 5.91
N ALA A 88 4.07 10.10 4.76
CA ALA A 88 3.28 10.08 3.53
C ALA A 88 2.05 9.21 3.68
N MET A 89 2.14 8.09 4.42
CA MET A 89 0.97 7.28 4.76
C MET A 89 -0.11 8.05 5.52
N PHE A 90 0.25 8.86 6.53
CA PHE A 90 -0.73 9.69 7.27
C PHE A 90 -1.26 10.88 6.46
N GLU A 91 -0.46 11.42 5.54
CA GLU A 91 -0.93 12.42 4.60
C GLU A 91 -1.93 11.84 3.60
N PHE A 92 -1.70 10.61 3.12
CA PHE A 92 -2.64 9.92 2.25
C PHE A 92 -4.01 9.67 2.90
N LEU A 93 -4.04 9.35 4.21
CA LEU A 93 -5.31 9.23 4.95
C LEU A 93 -6.11 10.55 5.02
N ARG A 94 -5.48 11.67 4.68
CA ARG A 94 -6.10 13.00 4.60
C ARG A 94 -6.22 13.51 3.16
N ASN A 95 -6.00 12.64 2.17
CA ASN A 95 -6.08 12.99 0.76
C ASN A 95 -7.51 13.47 0.40
N GLU A 96 -7.62 14.63 -0.24
CA GLU A 96 -8.91 15.25 -0.53
C GLU A 96 -9.79 14.38 -1.45
N ASN A 97 -9.19 13.72 -2.46
CA ASN A 97 -9.94 12.83 -3.35
C ASN A 97 -10.54 11.63 -2.60
N LEU A 98 -9.78 11.06 -1.66
CA LEU A 98 -10.24 10.01 -0.76
C LEU A 98 -11.35 10.51 0.18
N LEU A 99 -11.14 11.66 0.83
CA LEU A 99 -12.11 12.19 1.79
C LEU A 99 -13.42 12.58 1.11
N ASP A 100 -13.38 13.26 -0.03
CA ASP A 100 -14.57 13.59 -0.85
C ASP A 100 -15.43 12.36 -1.17
N LEU A 101 -14.74 11.25 -1.51
CA LEU A 101 -15.40 10.00 -1.84
C LEU A 101 -16.09 9.42 -0.61
N LEU A 102 -15.38 9.36 0.52
CA LEU A 102 -15.86 8.80 1.78
C LEU A 102 -17.01 9.63 2.38
N GLU A 103 -16.95 10.96 2.29
CA GLU A 103 -18.02 11.85 2.75
C GLU A 103 -19.37 11.53 2.08
N SER A 104 -19.35 11.05 0.83
CA SER A 104 -20.56 10.68 0.10
C SER A 104 -21.31 9.51 0.74
N LEU A 105 -20.64 8.70 1.57
CA LEU A 105 -21.22 7.55 2.27
C LEU A 105 -21.34 7.77 3.78
N LEU A 106 -20.37 8.47 4.37
CA LEU A 106 -20.17 8.51 5.83
C LEU A 106 -20.56 9.86 6.45
N GLY A 107 -20.82 10.90 5.62
CA GLY A 107 -21.05 12.27 6.08
C GLY A 107 -19.76 13.06 6.30
N SER A 108 -19.90 14.30 6.75
CA SER A 108 -18.79 15.27 6.87
C SER A 108 -17.88 15.06 8.08
N GLU A 109 -18.31 14.27 9.07
CA GLU A 109 -17.52 13.99 10.27
C GLU A 109 -16.84 12.61 10.14
N LEU A 110 -15.63 12.62 9.57
CA LEU A 110 -14.85 11.40 9.33
C LEU A 110 -13.87 11.14 10.49
N LEU A 111 -13.95 9.95 11.08
CA LEU A 111 -13.01 9.47 12.09
C LEU A 111 -12.21 8.30 11.54
N CYS A 112 -10.89 8.37 11.67
CA CYS A 112 -9.96 7.35 11.21
C CYS A 112 -9.36 6.60 12.41
N ASN A 113 -9.79 5.37 12.65
CA ASN A 113 -9.21 4.49 13.67
C ASN A 113 -7.92 3.86 13.14
N PRO A 114 -6.77 3.87 13.87
CA PRO A 114 -5.49 3.36 13.39
C PRO A 114 -5.42 1.81 13.32
N ILE A 115 -6.23 1.20 12.47
CA ILE A 115 -6.25 -0.25 12.18
C ILE A 115 -5.89 -0.55 10.70
N GLN A 116 -5.32 0.43 10.00
CA GLN A 116 -4.88 0.27 8.62
C GLN A 116 -3.69 -0.68 8.58
N HIS A 117 -3.59 -1.51 7.56
CA HIS A 117 -2.44 -2.38 7.37
C HIS A 117 -1.80 -2.13 6.02
N LEU A 118 -0.48 -2.12 5.99
CA LEU A 118 0.24 -2.21 4.73
C LEU A 118 0.46 -3.69 4.42
N ARG A 119 -0.12 -4.14 3.31
CA ARG A 119 -0.03 -5.54 2.87
C ARG A 119 0.68 -5.61 1.53
N ALA A 120 1.96 -5.93 1.56
CA ALA A 120 2.67 -6.33 0.36
C ALA A 120 2.07 -7.65 -0.17
N LYS A 121 1.86 -7.72 -1.49
CA LYS A 121 1.38 -8.92 -2.19
C LYS A 121 2.35 -9.26 -3.31
N PRO A 122 3.48 -9.93 -2.99
CA PRO A 122 4.38 -10.41 -4.03
C PRO A 122 3.65 -11.45 -4.90
N PRO A 123 4.12 -11.71 -6.13
CA PRO A 123 3.59 -12.79 -6.95
C PRO A 123 3.53 -14.11 -6.18
N GLN A 124 2.43 -14.84 -6.28
CA GLN A 124 2.21 -16.11 -5.57
C GLN A 124 3.34 -17.12 -5.82
N ALA A 125 3.92 -17.12 -7.03
CA ALA A 125 5.05 -17.99 -7.37
C ALA A 125 6.33 -17.69 -6.56
N TYR A 126 6.40 -16.57 -5.84
CA TYR A 126 7.53 -16.20 -4.97
C TYR A 126 7.24 -16.45 -3.49
N GLU A 127 5.97 -16.61 -3.12
CA GLU A 127 5.55 -17.08 -1.81
C GLU A 127 5.79 -18.60 -1.82
N ASN A 128 6.94 -19.06 -1.30
CA ASN A 128 7.25 -20.49 -1.20
C ASN A 128 6.03 -21.25 -0.66
N SER A 129 5.41 -22.06 -1.50
CA SER A 129 4.21 -22.82 -1.18
C SER A 129 4.59 -24.03 -0.33
N GLU A 130 4.92 -23.80 0.93
CA GLU A 130 4.63 -24.76 1.99
C GLU A 130 3.60 -24.10 2.90
N GLY A 131 2.34 -24.18 2.46
CA GLY A 131 1.22 -23.96 3.37
C GLY A 131 1.35 -24.97 4.50
N HIS A 132 1.59 -24.46 5.71
CA HIS A 132 1.27 -25.19 6.93
C HIS A 132 -0.24 -25.15 7.17
#